data_AF-A0A645I891-F1
#
_entry.id   AF-A0A645I891-F1
#
_cell.length_a   1.000
_cell.length_b   1.000
_cell.length_c   1.000
_cell.angle_alpha   90.00
_cell.angle_beta   90.00
_cell.angle_gamma   90.00
#
_symmetry.space_group_name_H-M   'P 1'
#
loop_
_entity.id
_entity.type
_entity.pdbx_description
1 polymer ?
#
loop_
_entity_poly.entity_id
_entity_poly.type
_entity_poly.pdbx_seq_one_letter_code
_entity_poly.pdbx_strand_id
1 'polypeptide(L)'
;MTQIQMVDLKSQYDKIKDQVDAGIQEVIDSTTFIKGGKVNEFQQHLEEYLGVKHVIPVANGTDALQIALMALGLKPGDEVITPTFTFIATAEVVALMGLTPVLVDVDFDTFKLSIK
;
A
#
# COMPACT_ATOMS: atom_id res chain seq x y z
N MET A 1 21.96 0.06 28.69
CA MET A 1 21.97 0.74 27.37
C MET A 1 20.75 0.26 26.61
N THR A 2 19.94 1.16 26.09
CA THR A 2 18.82 0.77 25.22
C THR A 2 19.38 0.38 23.86
N GLN A 3 19.04 -0.81 23.34
CA GLN A 3 19.43 -1.18 21.97
C GLN A 3 18.75 -0.22 20.98
N ILE A 4 19.54 0.37 20.09
CA ILE A 4 19.01 1.19 19.00
C ILE A 4 18.52 0.24 17.90
N GLN A 5 17.20 0.21 17.69
CA GLN A 5 16.58 -0.54 16.60
C GLN A 5 16.57 0.29 15.31
N MET A 6 16.66 -0.37 14.16
CA MET A 6 16.48 0.29 12.85
C MET A 6 15.09 0.93 12.71
N VAL A 7 14.05 0.27 13.27
CA VAL A 7 12.68 0.79 13.36
C VAL A 7 12.11 0.43 14.73
N ASP A 8 11.75 1.42 15.55
CA ASP A 8 11.18 1.22 16.89
C ASP A 8 9.65 1.35 16.86
N LEU A 9 8.97 0.23 16.63
CA LEU A 9 7.50 0.16 16.65
C LEU A 9 6.93 0.13 18.07
N LYS A 10 7.74 -0.24 19.07
CA LYS A 10 7.27 -0.35 20.45
C LYS A 10 7.00 1.04 21.03
N SER A 11 7.95 1.94 20.92
CA SER A 11 7.76 3.32 21.40
C SER A 11 6.72 4.08 20.58
N GLN A 12 6.50 3.73 19.31
CA GLN A 12 5.40 4.28 18.52
C GLN A 12 4.05 3.83 19.07
N TYR A 13 3.85 2.51 19.24
CA TYR A 13 2.62 1.95 19.80
C TYR A 13 2.32 2.50 21.19
N ASP A 14 3.33 2.58 22.08
CA ASP A 14 3.12 3.06 23.44
C ASP A 14 2.59 4.52 23.49
N LYS A 15 2.89 5.35 22.47
CA LYS A 15 2.36 6.73 22.36
C LYS A 15 0.90 6.81 21.93
N ILE A 16 0.40 5.79 21.23
CA ILE A 16 -0.98 5.74 20.69
C ILE A 16 -1.79 4.59 21.29
N LYS A 17 -1.27 3.95 22.35
CA LYS A 17 -1.77 2.71 22.92
C LYS A 17 -3.25 2.79 23.29
N ASP A 18 -3.63 3.84 24.02
CA ASP A 18 -5.02 3.98 24.49
C ASP A 18 -6.01 4.07 23.31
N GLN A 19 -5.61 4.71 22.20
CA GLN A 19 -6.44 4.83 21.00
C GLN A 19 -6.51 3.51 20.23
N VAL A 20 -5.37 2.84 20.05
CA VAL A 20 -5.29 1.56 19.33
C VAL A 20 -6.06 0.47 20.09
N ASP A 21 -5.84 0.35 21.39
CA ASP A 21 -6.47 -0.67 22.22
C ASP A 21 -7.99 -0.47 22.30
N ALA A 22 -8.46 0.77 22.43
CA ALA A 22 -9.88 1.07 22.38
C ALA A 22 -10.49 0.69 21.02
N GLY A 23 -9.82 1.00 19.91
CA GLY A 23 -10.27 0.62 18.57
C GLY A 23 -10.31 -0.89 18.35
N ILE A 24 -9.33 -1.62 18.87
CA ILE A 24 -9.31 -3.10 18.84
C ILE A 24 -10.50 -3.64 19.64
N GLN A 25 -10.73 -3.13 20.86
CA GLN A 25 -11.81 -3.59 21.72
C GLN A 25 -13.18 -3.36 21.06
N GLU A 26 -13.41 -2.20 20.43
CA GLU A 26 -14.66 -1.90 19.73
C GLU A 26 -14.97 -2.89 18.58
N VAL A 27 -13.94 -3.31 17.83
CA VAL A 27 -14.09 -4.32 16.77
C VAL A 27 -14.40 -5.70 17.36
N ILE A 28 -13.75 -6.07 18.47
CA ILE A 28 -14.03 -7.32 19.19
C ILE A 28 -15.47 -7.34 19.70
N ASP A 29 -15.92 -6.26 20.35
CA ASP A 29 -17.25 -6.14 20.93
C ASP A 29 -18.36 -6.20 19.86
N SER A 30 -18.12 -5.59 18.70
CA SER A 30 -19.06 -5.62 17.57
C SER A 30 -19.00 -6.91 16.75
N THR A 31 -17.97 -7.75 16.93
CA THR A 31 -17.70 -8.98 16.15
C THR A 31 -17.67 -8.77 14.62
N THR A 32 -17.52 -7.53 14.16
CA THR A 32 -17.59 -7.18 12.73
C THR A 32 -16.19 -7.12 12.14
N PHE A 33 -15.60 -8.29 11.89
CA PHE A 33 -14.19 -8.42 11.51
C PHE A 33 -13.89 -8.17 10.01
N ILE A 34 -14.89 -8.26 9.15
CA ILE A 34 -14.72 -8.11 7.69
C ILE A 34 -15.64 -7.01 7.19
N LYS A 35 -15.06 -6.01 6.50
CA LYS A 35 -15.78 -4.86 5.90
C LYS A 35 -16.72 -4.14 6.90
N GLY A 36 -16.28 -4.02 8.16
CA GLY A 36 -17.03 -3.33 9.21
C GLY A 36 -16.92 -1.80 9.15
N GLY A 37 -17.64 -1.13 10.06
CA GLY A 37 -17.71 0.34 10.12
C GLY A 37 -16.35 1.03 10.18
N LYS A 38 -15.37 0.44 10.90
CA LYS A 38 -13.99 0.97 10.98
C LYS A 38 -13.27 1.03 9.63
N VAL A 39 -13.58 0.14 8.69
CA VAL A 39 -13.01 0.17 7.34
C VAL A 39 -13.58 1.36 6.55
N ASN A 40 -14.88 1.64 6.69
CA ASN A 40 -15.52 2.79 6.04
C ASN A 40 -15.02 4.11 6.62
N GLU A 41 -14.86 4.19 7.94
CA GLU A 41 -14.28 5.36 8.62
C GLU A 41 -12.84 5.62 8.13
N PHE A 42 -12.01 4.58 8.10
CA PHE A 42 -10.65 4.68 7.55
C PHE A 42 -10.64 5.15 6.09
N GLN A 43 -11.54 4.61 5.27
CA GLN A 43 -11.68 5.02 3.87
C GLN A 43 -11.97 6.53 3.76
N GLN A 44 -12.97 7.03 4.50
CA GLN A 44 -13.36 8.44 4.49
C GLN A 44 -12.23 9.35 4.97
N HIS A 45 -11.57 9.00 6.08
CA HIS A 45 -10.43 9.75 6.58
C HIS A 45 -9.27 9.80 5.58
N LEU A 46 -9.01 8.70 4.86
CA LEU A 46 -7.95 8.65 3.86
C LEU A 46 -8.33 9.40 2.57
N GLU A 47 -9.61 9.38 2.18
CA GLU A 47 -10.14 10.22 1.08
C GLU A 47 -9.91 11.71 1.38
N GLU A 48 -10.24 12.15 2.59
CA GLU A 48 -10.02 13.53 3.04
C GLU A 48 -8.52 13.87 3.11
N TYR A 49 -7.71 13.00 3.73
CA TYR A 49 -6.27 13.22 3.88
C TYR A 49 -5.53 13.35 2.54
N LEU A 50 -5.90 12.52 1.55
CA LEU A 50 -5.29 12.53 0.21
C LEU A 50 -5.92 13.57 -0.72
N GLY A 51 -7.09 14.14 -0.36
CA GLY A 51 -7.85 15.04 -1.23
C GLY A 51 -8.38 14.35 -2.49
N VAL A 52 -8.73 13.06 -2.41
CA VAL A 52 -9.24 12.26 -3.54
C VAL A 52 -10.71 11.90 -3.33
N LYS A 53 -11.42 11.64 -4.43
CA LYS A 53 -12.85 11.29 -4.38
C LYS A 53 -13.11 9.89 -3.79
N HIS A 54 -12.18 8.96 -4.00
CA HIS A 54 -12.36 7.56 -3.66
C HIS A 54 -11.06 6.93 -3.14
N VAL A 55 -11.18 6.19 -2.05
CA VAL A 55 -10.18 5.22 -1.57
C VAL A 55 -10.82 3.84 -1.57
N ILE A 56 -10.06 2.81 -1.95
CA ILE A 56 -10.50 1.42 -1.87
C ILE A 56 -9.48 0.67 -0.98
N PRO A 57 -9.79 0.42 0.30
CA PRO A 57 -8.90 -0.35 1.17
C PRO A 57 -8.81 -1.81 0.68
N VAL A 58 -7.59 -2.30 0.55
CA VAL A 58 -7.27 -3.67 0.15
C VAL A 58 -6.26 -4.28 1.12
N ALA A 59 -5.92 -5.56 0.96
CA ALA A 59 -5.15 -6.28 1.96
C ALA A 59 -3.71 -5.78 2.12
N ASN A 60 -3.06 -5.36 1.02
CA ASN A 60 -1.67 -4.89 1.03
C ASN A 60 -1.34 -4.07 -0.26
N GLY A 61 -0.11 -3.54 -0.35
CA GLY A 61 0.33 -2.74 -1.49
C GLY A 61 0.52 -3.49 -2.81
N THR A 62 0.88 -4.78 -2.77
CA THR A 62 0.99 -5.62 -3.97
C THR A 62 -0.40 -5.87 -4.58
N ASP A 63 -1.39 -6.22 -3.74
CA ASP A 63 -2.78 -6.37 -4.16
C ASP A 63 -3.33 -5.05 -4.74
N ALA A 64 -2.97 -3.91 -4.15
CA ALA A 64 -3.38 -2.59 -4.64
C ALA A 64 -2.90 -2.34 -6.08
N LEU A 65 -1.62 -2.64 -6.37
CA LEU A 65 -1.08 -2.54 -7.72
C LEU A 65 -1.78 -3.52 -8.68
N GLN A 66 -2.01 -4.76 -8.23
CA GLN A 66 -2.66 -5.78 -9.05
C GLN A 66 -4.08 -5.37 -9.45
N ILE A 67 -4.88 -4.95 -8.47
CA ILE A 67 -6.27 -4.53 -8.68
C ILE A 67 -6.32 -3.30 -9.60
N ALA A 68 -5.39 -2.35 -9.43
CA ALA A 68 -5.30 -1.19 -10.32
C ALA A 68 -5.02 -1.60 -11.77
N LEU A 69 -4.06 -2.50 -12.01
CA LEU A 69 -3.77 -3.01 -13.35
C LEU A 69 -4.94 -3.81 -13.94
N MET A 70 -5.63 -4.62 -13.12
CA MET A 70 -6.81 -5.38 -13.54
C MET A 70 -7.94 -4.45 -13.99
N ALA A 71 -8.13 -3.33 -13.29
CA ALA A 71 -9.16 -2.34 -13.61
C ALA A 71 -8.89 -1.61 -14.95
N LEU A 72 -7.63 -1.53 -15.39
CA LEU A 72 -7.25 -0.97 -16.69
C LEU A 72 -7.58 -1.90 -17.87
N GLY A 73 -7.90 -3.17 -17.62
CA GLY A 73 -8.33 -4.10 -18.67
C GLY A 73 -7.22 -4.61 -19.59
N LEU A 74 -5.95 -4.44 -19.18
CA LEU A 74 -4.75 -4.89 -19.90
C LEU A 74 -4.82 -6.37 -20.28
N LYS A 75 -4.15 -6.73 -21.38
CA LYS A 75 -4.10 -8.08 -21.93
C LYS A 75 -2.70 -8.67 -21.81
N PRO A 76 -2.56 -10.00 -21.73
CA PRO A 76 -1.26 -10.64 -21.78
C PRO A 76 -0.45 -10.16 -23.00
N GLY A 77 0.81 -9.81 -22.77
CA GLY A 77 1.67 -9.20 -23.78
C GLY A 77 1.71 -7.66 -23.76
N ASP A 78 0.73 -6.97 -23.15
CA ASP A 78 0.80 -5.52 -22.96
C ASP A 78 1.98 -5.15 -22.05
N GLU A 79 2.54 -3.96 -22.27
CA GLU A 79 3.72 -3.47 -21.58
C GLU A 79 3.38 -2.52 -20.42
N VAL A 80 4.13 -2.61 -19.32
CA VAL A 80 4.05 -1.68 -18.19
C VAL A 80 5.45 -1.19 -17.84
N ILE A 81 5.65 0.12 -17.88
CA ILE A 81 6.92 0.74 -17.52
C ILE A 81 7.10 0.71 -16.00
N THR A 82 8.25 0.21 -15.54
CA THR A 82 8.62 0.18 -14.11
C THR A 82 10.09 0.56 -13.92
N PRO A 83 10.48 1.18 -12.80
CA PRO A 83 11.88 1.52 -12.56
C PRO A 83 12.74 0.25 -12.35
N THR A 84 14.00 0.29 -12.76
CA THR A 84 15.01 -0.75 -12.51
C THR A 84 15.31 -0.91 -11.01
N PHE A 85 15.20 0.18 -10.25
CA PHE A 85 15.49 0.23 -8.81
C PHE A 85 14.22 0.56 -8.00
N THR A 86 13.50 -0.48 -7.57
CA THR A 86 12.31 -0.41 -6.71
C THR A 86 12.14 -1.72 -5.92
N PHE A 87 11.18 -1.76 -4.99
CA PHE A 87 10.78 -3.02 -4.38
C PHE A 87 10.10 -3.94 -5.40
N ILE A 88 10.39 -5.25 -5.30
CA ILE A 88 10.05 -6.24 -6.34
C ILE A 88 8.55 -6.29 -6.69
N ALA A 89 7.66 -6.00 -5.73
CA ALA A 89 6.21 -6.02 -5.94
C ALA A 89 5.76 -5.18 -7.16
N THR A 90 6.49 -4.11 -7.49
CA THR A 90 6.17 -3.26 -8.66
C THR A 90 6.29 -4.01 -9.99
N ALA A 91 7.31 -4.85 -10.17
CA ALA A 91 7.53 -5.61 -11.40
C ALA A 91 6.93 -7.02 -11.34
N GLU A 92 6.91 -7.63 -10.15
CA GLU A 92 6.33 -8.96 -9.93
C GLU A 92 4.85 -9.01 -10.34
N VAL A 93 4.07 -8.00 -9.97
CA VAL A 93 2.64 -7.95 -10.29
C VAL A 93 2.36 -7.87 -11.79
N VAL A 94 3.22 -7.17 -12.52
CA VAL A 94 3.15 -7.06 -13.99
C VAL A 94 3.36 -8.44 -14.60
N ALA A 95 4.45 -9.12 -14.21
CA ALA A 95 4.75 -10.47 -14.69
C ALA A 95 3.68 -11.50 -14.29
N LEU A 96 3.16 -11.42 -13.06
CA LEU A 96 2.10 -12.31 -12.54
C LEU A 96 0.82 -12.23 -13.39
N MET A 97 0.53 -11.05 -13.94
CA MET A 97 -0.64 -10.81 -14.80
C MET A 97 -0.41 -11.19 -16.27
N GLY A 98 0.75 -11.74 -16.62
CA GLY A 98 1.12 -12.04 -18.01
C GLY A 98 1.46 -10.79 -18.84
N LEU A 99 1.70 -9.66 -18.19
CA LEU A 99 2.14 -8.41 -18.80
C LEU A 99 3.67 -8.39 -18.88
N THR A 100 4.21 -7.51 -19.71
CA THR A 100 5.65 -7.35 -19.90
C THR A 100 6.17 -6.13 -19.14
N PRO A 101 7.02 -6.29 -18.10
CA PRO A 101 7.65 -5.16 -17.44
C PRO A 101 8.74 -4.56 -18.34
N VAL A 102 8.60 -3.28 -18.66
CA VAL A 102 9.61 -2.50 -19.39
C VAL A 102 10.40 -1.69 -18.38
N LEU A 103 11.66 -2.08 -18.18
CA LEU A 103 12.50 -1.49 -17.14
C LEU A 103 13.13 -0.17 -17.62
N VAL A 104 12.95 0.88 -16.83
CA VAL A 104 13.56 2.21 -17.05
C VAL A 104 14.47 2.56 -15.88
N ASP A 105 15.64 3.14 -16.15
CA ASP A 105 16.60 3.44 -15.10
C ASP A 105 16.11 4.57 -14.16
N VAL A 106 16.80 4.75 -13.03
CA VAL A 106 16.48 5.80 -12.05
C VAL A 106 17.46 6.98 -12.11
N ASP A 107 16.97 8.20 -11.83
CA ASP A 107 17.83 9.35 -11.60
C ASP A 107 18.62 9.14 -10.30
N PHE A 108 19.96 9.11 -10.37
CA PHE A 108 20.85 8.81 -9.23
C PHE A 108 20.60 9.68 -7.99
N ASP A 109 20.29 10.96 -8.19
CA ASP A 109 20.10 11.92 -7.09
C ASP A 109 18.78 11.71 -6.33
N THR A 110 17.81 11.05 -6.95
CA THR A 110 16.44 10.91 -6.40
C THR A 110 16.00 9.47 -6.19
N PHE A 111 16.67 8.52 -6.86
CA PHE A 111 16.27 7.12 -6.98
C PHE A 111 14.84 6.94 -7.52
N LYS A 112 14.28 7.94 -8.20
CA LYS A 112 13.00 7.87 -8.91
C LYS A 112 13.22 7.52 -10.38
N LEU A 113 12.18 7.00 -11.04
CA LEU A 113 12.20 6.69 -12.46
C LEU A 113 12.66 7.89 -13.30
N SER A 114 13.66 7.68 -14.15
CA SER A 114 14.19 8.68 -15.07
C SER A 114 13.19 8.98 -16.19
N ILE A 115 12.95 10.26 -16.46
CA ILE A 115 12.11 10.74 -17.57
C ILE A 115 12.92 11.23 -18.77
N LYS A 116 14.25 11.10 -18.71
CA LYS A 116 15.21 11.56 -19.73
C LYS A 116 15.54 10.47 -20.73
#